data_AF-A0AAF6BZ26-F1
#
_entry.id   AF-A0AAF6BZ26-F1
#
_cell.length_a   1.000
_cell.length_b   1.000
_cell.length_c   1.000
_cell.angle_alpha   90.00
_cell.angle_beta   90.00
_cell.angle_gamma   90.00
#
_symmetry.space_group_name_H-M   'P 1'
#
loop_
_entity.id
_entity.type
_entity.pdbx_description
1 polymer ?
#
loop_
_entity_poly.entity_id
_entity_poly.type
_entity_poly.pdbx_seq_one_letter_code
_entity_poly.pdbx_strand_id
1 'polypeptide(L)'
;MQPLVNWLATVRSDFICNIYPYFTYINSNGQITLQFGRLESGSVTDSNNGKIYTNLLAQRLDAVYAALGRLGQGNMRVVVGEIGWPTSGGTATDTDNARIHNQNLVNVARGGTPLKPNWRIQTYIFAMFDENQKAASLQKSWGLYNPSNFQAKYTINFGNSQTLSNRITQGMRLSSGQFVESKNQVYKLIMQADCNLVLDRIGVGPLWASNTAGYASDGYVELQSDGNAVVYGGGVARWASNTLGRNDGAHRIDVQDDGNIVMYNEANQAIWATNTAGNRIIQGMRLSSGQFVMSKNQVYKLIMHADCKLVLYHIGVRPLWTSHTNGSASDGHLHMQSDGNAVVKIGGVSRWTSGTGGRNDGTHRLDVQDDGNLVMYNEANQAIWATNTAGSRITQGSRLSSGQFVMSKNRVYKFIMQADCNLVLDHIGVGPVWTSNTYGLAPDGYMELQSDGNAVLYGGLVARWASHTFGRNDGAHWIDVQDDGNTVMYNEANEAIWATNTAGR
;
A
#
# COMPACT_ATOMS: atom_id res chain seq x y z
N MET A 1 -40.88 2.37 0.06
CA MET A 1 -39.71 3.24 0.32
C MET A 1 -39.69 3.90 1.69
N GLN A 2 -40.78 4.50 2.20
CA GLN A 2 -40.78 5.19 3.51
C GLN A 2 -40.22 4.36 4.69
N PRO A 3 -40.55 3.06 4.87
CA PRO A 3 -40.01 2.28 5.99
C PRO A 3 -38.48 2.14 5.94
N LEU A 4 -37.92 1.90 4.74
CA LEU A 4 -36.47 1.81 4.54
C LEU A 4 -35.78 3.14 4.85
N VAL A 5 -36.33 4.23 4.33
CA VAL A 5 -35.79 5.59 4.56
C VAL A 5 -35.81 5.95 6.06
N ASN A 6 -36.89 5.62 6.77
CA ASN A 6 -36.97 5.83 8.23
C ASN A 6 -35.97 4.96 9.01
N TRP A 7 -35.80 3.71 8.58
CA TRP A 7 -34.82 2.82 9.19
C TRP A 7 -33.39 3.34 8.99
N LEU A 8 -33.03 3.74 7.76
CA LEU A 8 -31.72 4.33 7.45
C LEU A 8 -31.44 5.58 8.32
N ALA A 9 -32.44 6.45 8.48
CA ALA A 9 -32.33 7.61 9.35
C ALA A 9 -32.10 7.23 10.82
N THR A 10 -32.77 6.18 11.30
CA THR A 10 -32.62 5.67 12.68
C THR A 10 -31.21 5.15 12.94
N VAL A 11 -30.61 4.44 11.98
CA VAL A 11 -29.24 3.92 12.07
C VAL A 11 -28.17 4.92 11.61
N ARG A 12 -28.56 6.15 11.24
CA ARG A 12 -27.68 7.20 10.70
C ARG A 12 -26.88 6.76 9.47
N SER A 13 -27.48 5.91 8.64
CA SER A 13 -26.89 5.48 7.37
C SER A 13 -27.19 6.49 6.26
N ASP A 14 -26.29 6.57 5.30
CA ASP A 14 -26.52 7.30 4.06
C ASP A 14 -27.49 6.52 3.14
N PHE A 15 -28.15 7.22 2.23
CA PHE A 15 -29.01 6.63 1.20
C PHE A 15 -28.22 6.45 -0.09
N ILE A 16 -27.97 5.22 -0.49
CA ILE A 16 -27.22 4.92 -1.72
C ILE A 16 -28.20 4.74 -2.87
N CYS A 17 -27.97 5.44 -3.98
CA CYS A 17 -28.72 5.22 -5.21
C CYS A 17 -27.83 5.37 -6.44
N ASN A 18 -28.16 4.62 -7.50
CA ASN A 18 -27.42 4.69 -8.76
C ASN A 18 -28.04 5.78 -9.64
N ILE A 19 -27.21 6.68 -10.15
CA ILE A 19 -27.65 7.78 -11.01
C ILE A 19 -26.93 7.65 -12.34
N TYR A 20 -27.72 7.48 -13.40
CA TYR A 20 -27.22 7.23 -14.74
C TYR A 20 -27.60 8.35 -15.71
N PRO A 21 -26.77 9.40 -15.85
CA PRO A 21 -26.95 10.44 -16.86
C PRO A 21 -27.03 9.87 -18.28
N TYR A 22 -26.26 8.81 -18.59
CA TYR A 22 -26.31 8.12 -19.88
C TYR A 22 -27.71 7.59 -20.22
N PHE A 23 -28.31 6.76 -19.35
CA PHE A 23 -29.65 6.22 -19.57
C PHE A 23 -30.71 7.32 -19.62
N THR A 24 -30.53 8.37 -18.82
CA THR A 24 -31.41 9.53 -18.86
C THR A 24 -31.35 10.27 -20.20
N TYR A 25 -30.15 10.44 -20.75
CA TYR A 25 -29.92 11.08 -22.04
C TYR A 25 -30.54 10.27 -23.20
N ILE A 26 -30.20 8.99 -23.33
CA ILE A 26 -30.69 8.18 -24.47
C ILE A 26 -32.21 7.99 -24.47
N ASN A 27 -32.84 8.00 -23.29
CA ASN A 27 -34.29 7.85 -23.14
C ASN A 27 -35.04 9.20 -23.13
N SER A 28 -34.35 10.33 -23.35
CA SER A 28 -34.95 11.66 -23.31
C SER A 28 -35.69 12.06 -24.59
N ASN A 29 -35.64 11.24 -25.65
CA ASN A 29 -36.18 11.58 -26.97
C ASN A 29 -35.69 12.95 -27.49
N GLY A 30 -34.42 13.29 -27.23
CA GLY A 30 -33.80 14.54 -27.68
C GLY A 30 -34.04 15.76 -26.76
N GLN A 31 -34.77 15.60 -25.65
CA GLN A 31 -35.00 16.69 -24.69
C GLN A 31 -33.76 17.05 -23.88
N ILE A 32 -32.82 16.11 -23.72
CA ILE A 32 -31.56 16.32 -23.00
C ILE A 32 -30.43 16.36 -24.03
N THR A 33 -29.64 17.44 -24.01
CA THR A 33 -28.46 17.56 -24.86
C THR A 33 -27.35 16.63 -24.38
N LEU A 34 -26.49 16.17 -25.30
CA LEU A 34 -25.35 15.32 -24.96
C LEU A 34 -24.41 15.99 -23.96
N GLN A 35 -24.16 17.30 -24.12
CA GLN A 35 -23.30 18.09 -23.22
C GLN A 35 -23.84 18.10 -21.79
N PHE A 36 -25.16 18.23 -21.61
CA PHE A 36 -25.77 18.22 -20.28
C PHE A 36 -25.68 16.83 -19.64
N GLY A 37 -25.86 15.77 -20.44
CA GLY A 37 -25.66 14.37 -20.02
C GLY A 37 -24.21 14.05 -19.67
N ARG A 38 -23.24 14.59 -20.42
CA ARG A 38 -21.78 14.47 -20.17
C ARG A 38 -21.27 15.39 -19.07
N LEU A 39 -22.17 16.07 -18.35
CA LEU A 39 -21.85 16.98 -17.24
C LEU A 39 -20.93 18.14 -17.64
N GLU A 40 -20.95 18.51 -18.92
CA GLU A 40 -20.01 19.46 -19.52
C GLU A 40 -20.56 20.89 -19.50
N SER A 41 -21.78 21.07 -20.01
CA SER A 41 -22.44 22.36 -20.08
C SER A 41 -23.95 22.22 -20.31
N GLY A 42 -24.68 23.30 -20.05
CA GLY A 42 -26.12 23.37 -20.18
C GLY A 42 -26.73 24.12 -19.00
N SER A 43 -28.03 24.35 -19.06
CA SER A 43 -28.78 25.00 -17.99
C SER A 43 -30.25 24.59 -18.08
N VAL A 44 -30.81 24.11 -16.97
CA VAL A 44 -32.23 23.85 -16.84
C VAL A 44 -32.72 24.48 -15.54
N THR A 45 -33.76 25.29 -15.63
CA THR A 45 -34.42 25.89 -14.46
C THR A 45 -35.58 25.00 -14.02
N ASP A 46 -35.60 24.61 -12.74
CA ASP A 46 -36.74 23.91 -12.14
C ASP A 46 -37.86 24.92 -11.88
N SER A 47 -39.00 24.71 -12.53
CA SER A 47 -40.16 25.61 -12.47
C SER A 47 -40.80 25.68 -11.07
N ASN A 48 -40.54 24.70 -10.20
CA ASN A 48 -41.16 24.66 -8.86
C ASN A 48 -40.40 25.49 -7.83
N ASN A 49 -39.09 25.65 -7.98
CA ASN A 49 -38.23 26.27 -6.95
C ASN A 49 -37.23 27.29 -7.52
N GLY A 50 -37.21 27.51 -8.84
CA GLY A 50 -36.32 28.46 -9.52
C GLY A 50 -34.84 28.07 -9.52
N LYS A 51 -34.47 26.87 -9.05
CA LYS A 51 -33.07 26.43 -9.03
C LYS A 51 -32.60 26.13 -10.46
N ILE A 52 -31.40 26.60 -10.76
CA ILE A 52 -30.75 26.41 -12.05
C ILE A 52 -29.73 25.28 -11.93
N TYR A 53 -29.88 24.26 -12.77
CA TYR A 53 -28.97 23.11 -12.83
C TYR A 53 -28.11 23.20 -14.08
N THR A 54 -26.79 23.18 -13.90
CA THR A 54 -25.82 23.27 -15.01
C THR A 54 -25.33 21.91 -15.50
N ASN A 55 -25.66 20.83 -14.80
CA ASN A 55 -25.36 19.46 -15.19
C ASN A 55 -26.46 18.48 -14.76
N LEU A 56 -26.58 17.36 -15.49
CA LEU A 56 -27.64 16.39 -15.28
C LEU A 56 -27.54 15.63 -13.94
N LEU A 57 -26.33 15.43 -13.43
CA LEU A 57 -26.12 14.77 -12.13
C LEU A 57 -26.76 15.57 -10.99
N ALA A 58 -26.47 16.87 -10.92
CA ALA A 58 -27.05 17.74 -9.89
C ALA A 58 -28.57 17.78 -9.97
N GLN A 59 -29.14 17.86 -11.18
CA GLN A 59 -30.59 17.83 -11.38
C GLN A 59 -31.22 16.54 -10.85
N ARG A 60 -30.62 15.38 -11.15
CA ARG A 60 -31.16 14.07 -10.72
C ARG A 60 -30.97 13.84 -9.24
N LEU A 61 -29.84 14.26 -8.67
CA LEU A 61 -29.56 14.12 -7.25
C LEU A 61 -30.50 14.99 -6.40
N ASP A 62 -30.80 16.22 -6.85
CA ASP A 62 -31.75 17.09 -6.15
C ASP A 62 -33.20 16.62 -6.26
N ALA A 63 -33.56 15.89 -7.32
CA ALA A 63 -34.84 15.18 -7.36
C ALA A 63 -34.94 14.10 -6.26
N VAL A 64 -33.85 13.40 -5.96
CA VAL A 64 -33.79 12.45 -4.83
C VAL A 64 -33.90 13.19 -3.50
N TYR A 65 -33.14 14.27 -3.29
CA TYR A 65 -33.24 15.08 -2.07
C TYR A 65 -34.65 15.66 -1.86
N ALA A 66 -35.32 16.11 -2.93
CA ALA A 66 -36.70 16.60 -2.87
C ALA A 66 -37.67 15.49 -2.46
N ALA A 67 -37.51 14.27 -3.00
CA ALA A 67 -38.31 13.11 -2.62
C ALA A 67 -38.09 12.74 -1.14
N LEU A 68 -36.84 12.67 -0.69
CA LEU A 68 -36.50 12.41 0.72
C LEU A 68 -37.05 13.50 1.66
N GLY A 69 -37.06 14.76 1.21
CA GLY A 69 -37.66 15.88 1.93
C GLY A 69 -39.16 15.67 2.18
N ARG A 70 -39.92 15.15 1.21
CA ARG A 70 -41.34 14.82 1.38
C ARG A 70 -41.58 13.67 2.38
N LEU A 71 -40.57 12.83 2.59
CA LEU A 71 -40.59 11.75 3.58
C LEU A 71 -40.08 12.20 4.96
N GLY A 72 -39.80 13.50 5.15
CA GLY A 72 -39.26 14.06 6.40
C GLY A 72 -37.74 13.87 6.57
N GLN A 73 -37.03 13.32 5.58
CA GLN A 73 -35.60 12.99 5.66
C GLN A 73 -34.74 13.85 4.71
N GLY A 74 -35.08 15.13 4.55
CA GLY A 74 -34.37 16.06 3.64
C GLY A 74 -32.91 16.34 3.99
N ASN A 75 -32.44 15.90 5.16
CA ASN A 75 -31.04 16.00 5.62
C ASN A 75 -30.29 14.65 5.56
N MET A 76 -30.92 13.57 5.11
CA MET A 76 -30.21 12.31 4.89
C MET A 76 -29.25 12.49 3.72
N ARG A 77 -27.96 12.17 3.91
CA ARG A 77 -26.95 12.24 2.84
C ARG A 77 -27.25 11.18 1.78
N VAL A 78 -27.04 11.55 0.52
CA VAL A 78 -27.18 10.64 -0.62
C VAL A 78 -25.80 10.35 -1.21
N VAL A 79 -25.52 9.07 -1.41
CA VAL A 79 -24.31 8.57 -2.06
C VAL A 79 -24.69 8.04 -3.45
N VAL A 80 -23.96 8.46 -4.48
CA VAL A 80 -24.13 7.93 -5.83
C VAL A 80 -23.36 6.62 -5.93
N GLY A 81 -24.09 5.51 -5.94
CA GLY A 81 -23.51 4.16 -5.88
C GLY A 81 -22.87 3.69 -7.18
N GLU A 82 -23.43 4.11 -8.32
CA GLU A 82 -22.90 3.81 -9.65
C GLU A 82 -23.23 4.98 -10.59
N ILE A 83 -22.21 5.45 -11.32
CA ILE A 83 -22.33 6.45 -12.39
C ILE A 83 -21.20 6.28 -13.40
N GLY A 84 -21.45 6.64 -14.66
CA GLY A 84 -20.43 6.64 -15.70
C GLY A 84 -21.06 6.80 -17.07
N TRP A 85 -20.26 6.51 -18.10
CA TRP A 85 -20.70 6.54 -19.48
C TRP A 85 -19.99 5.44 -20.29
N PRO A 86 -20.73 4.61 -21.04
CA PRO A 86 -20.16 3.47 -21.74
C PRO A 86 -19.36 3.88 -22.98
N THR A 87 -18.27 3.15 -23.25
CA THR A 87 -17.44 3.35 -24.45
C THR A 87 -17.93 2.60 -25.67
N SER A 88 -18.89 1.68 -25.54
CA SER A 88 -19.44 0.94 -26.67
C SER A 88 -20.84 0.36 -26.35
N GLY A 89 -21.51 -0.17 -27.36
CA GLY A 89 -22.72 -0.97 -27.20
C GLY A 89 -24.05 -0.22 -27.30
N GLY A 90 -24.05 1.08 -27.62
CA GLY A 90 -25.30 1.85 -27.79
C GLY A 90 -25.14 3.20 -28.49
N THR A 91 -26.20 4.02 -28.46
CA THR A 91 -26.17 5.39 -28.98
C THR A 91 -25.26 6.27 -28.12
N ALA A 92 -24.48 7.15 -28.77
CA ALA A 92 -23.52 8.07 -28.14
C ALA A 92 -22.52 7.38 -27.20
N THR A 93 -22.15 6.13 -27.52
CA THR A 93 -21.11 5.40 -26.79
C THR A 93 -19.82 5.40 -27.59
N ASP A 94 -18.78 5.99 -27.03
CA ASP A 94 -17.41 5.94 -27.52
C ASP A 94 -16.45 6.34 -26.40
N THR A 95 -15.16 6.11 -26.62
CA THR A 95 -14.09 6.42 -25.67
C THR A 95 -14.05 7.89 -25.28
N ASP A 96 -14.35 8.81 -26.21
CA ASP A 96 -14.29 10.25 -25.94
C ASP A 96 -15.46 10.74 -25.09
N ASN A 97 -16.67 10.30 -25.39
CA ASN A 97 -17.86 10.58 -24.60
C ASN A 97 -17.71 10.05 -23.19
N ALA A 98 -17.16 8.84 -23.04
CA ALA A 98 -16.85 8.26 -21.74
C ALA A 98 -15.80 9.05 -20.96
N ARG A 99 -14.69 9.40 -21.62
CA ARG A 99 -13.62 10.23 -21.05
C ARG A 99 -14.14 11.58 -20.59
N ILE A 100 -14.91 12.29 -21.44
CA ILE A 100 -15.45 13.62 -21.13
C ILE A 100 -16.40 13.54 -19.93
N HIS A 101 -17.36 12.59 -19.94
CA HIS A 101 -18.29 12.43 -18.84
C HIS A 101 -17.56 12.12 -17.52
N ASN A 102 -16.67 11.13 -17.52
CA ASN A 102 -15.96 10.72 -16.30
C ASN A 102 -14.97 11.80 -15.82
N GLN A 103 -14.39 12.59 -16.72
CA GLN A 103 -13.54 13.72 -16.35
C GLN A 103 -14.34 14.86 -15.70
N ASN A 104 -15.51 15.18 -16.25
CA ASN A 104 -16.39 16.20 -15.68
C ASN A 104 -17.01 15.73 -14.36
N LEU A 105 -17.30 14.43 -14.24
CA LEU A 105 -17.79 13.84 -12.99
C LEU A 105 -16.84 14.11 -11.82
N VAL A 106 -15.52 13.95 -12.01
CA VAL A 106 -14.52 14.29 -10.99
C VAL A 106 -14.69 15.73 -10.50
N ASN A 107 -14.88 16.67 -11.43
CA ASN A 107 -15.00 18.09 -11.12
C ASN A 107 -16.33 18.39 -10.40
N VAL A 108 -17.44 17.84 -10.90
CA VAL A 108 -18.78 18.05 -10.32
C VAL A 108 -18.88 17.43 -8.93
N ALA A 109 -18.34 16.23 -8.71
CA ALA A 109 -18.43 15.52 -7.45
C ALA A 109 -17.69 16.23 -6.28
N ARG A 110 -16.69 17.06 -6.61
CA ARG A 110 -15.98 17.91 -5.63
C ARG A 110 -16.84 19.05 -5.09
N GLY A 111 -17.85 19.49 -5.84
CA GLY A 111 -18.82 20.49 -5.44
C GLY A 111 -20.06 19.89 -4.78
N GLY A 112 -21.12 20.70 -4.72
CA GLY A 112 -22.46 20.28 -4.30
C GLY A 112 -23.52 20.60 -5.34
N THR A 113 -24.78 20.37 -4.99
CA THR A 113 -25.93 20.63 -5.87
C THR A 113 -26.61 21.97 -5.53
N PRO A 114 -27.46 22.53 -6.40
CA PRO A 114 -28.21 23.75 -6.08
C PRO A 114 -29.08 23.70 -4.80
N LEU A 115 -29.61 22.53 -4.39
CA LEU A 115 -30.27 22.35 -3.09
C LEU A 115 -29.29 22.07 -1.95
N LYS A 116 -28.13 21.46 -2.22
CA LYS A 116 -27.09 21.12 -1.24
C LYS A 116 -25.71 21.67 -1.65
N PRO A 117 -25.51 23.00 -1.74
CA PRO A 117 -24.32 23.59 -2.36
C PRO A 117 -23.02 23.30 -1.61
N ASN A 118 -23.11 23.09 -0.29
CA ASN A 118 -21.95 22.84 0.58
C ASN A 118 -21.70 21.35 0.86
N TRP A 119 -22.43 20.45 0.19
CA TRP A 119 -22.32 19.01 0.43
C TRP A 119 -21.58 18.38 -0.73
N ARG A 120 -20.41 17.80 -0.44
CA ARG A 120 -19.69 17.00 -1.43
C ARG A 120 -20.54 15.83 -1.87
N ILE A 121 -20.52 15.53 -3.17
CA ILE A 121 -21.27 14.41 -3.73
C ILE A 121 -20.39 13.16 -3.68
N GLN A 122 -20.57 12.34 -2.65
CA GLN A 122 -19.87 11.07 -2.58
C GLN A 122 -20.36 10.16 -3.71
N THR A 123 -19.41 9.69 -4.52
CA THR A 123 -19.69 9.07 -5.82
C THR A 123 -18.75 7.90 -6.08
N TYR A 124 -19.31 6.79 -6.55
CA TYR A 124 -18.57 5.65 -7.06
C TYR A 124 -18.78 5.52 -8.57
N ILE A 125 -17.68 5.35 -9.31
CA ILE A 125 -17.74 5.11 -10.74
C ILE A 125 -18.20 3.68 -11.00
N PHE A 126 -18.98 3.47 -12.07
CA PHE A 126 -19.65 2.21 -12.37
C PHE A 126 -18.73 0.98 -12.30
N ALA A 127 -17.56 1.05 -12.95
CA ALA A 127 -16.59 -0.03 -12.92
C ALA A 127 -15.17 0.47 -13.16
N MET A 128 -14.19 -0.22 -12.55
CA MET A 128 -12.79 0.00 -12.86
C MET A 128 -12.41 -0.68 -14.18
N PHE A 129 -12.81 -1.93 -14.40
CA PHE A 129 -12.52 -2.70 -15.61
C PHE A 129 -13.79 -2.94 -16.43
N ASP A 130 -13.65 -3.05 -17.75
CA ASP A 130 -14.74 -3.54 -18.59
C ASP A 130 -15.12 -4.97 -18.19
N GLU A 131 -16.41 -5.29 -18.27
CA GLU A 131 -16.93 -6.60 -17.92
C GLU A 131 -16.58 -7.63 -19.02
N ASN A 132 -15.95 -8.74 -18.63
CA ASN A 132 -15.54 -9.82 -19.51
C ASN A 132 -16.52 -11.02 -19.57
N GLN A 133 -17.53 -11.13 -18.70
CA GLN A 133 -18.41 -12.32 -18.64
C GLN A 133 -19.86 -12.13 -19.11
N LYS A 134 -20.42 -10.92 -19.05
CA LYS A 134 -21.82 -10.65 -19.48
C LYS A 134 -22.02 -10.85 -20.98
N ALA A 135 -23.25 -11.01 -21.44
CA ALA A 135 -23.54 -11.18 -22.88
C ALA A 135 -23.78 -9.84 -23.60
N ALA A 136 -24.45 -8.88 -22.95
CA ALA A 136 -24.86 -7.62 -23.56
C ALA A 136 -23.68 -6.64 -23.72
N SER A 137 -23.44 -6.18 -24.96
CA SER A 137 -22.32 -5.27 -25.32
C SER A 137 -22.30 -3.98 -24.49
N LEU A 138 -23.44 -3.34 -24.29
CA LEU A 138 -23.54 -2.11 -23.50
C LEU A 138 -23.10 -2.31 -22.05
N GLN A 139 -23.41 -3.45 -21.43
CA GLN A 139 -23.08 -3.71 -20.03
C GLN A 139 -21.60 -4.05 -19.81
N LYS A 140 -20.84 -4.32 -20.89
CA LYS A 140 -19.41 -4.61 -20.83
C LYS A 140 -18.55 -3.35 -20.77
N SER A 141 -18.99 -2.26 -21.38
CA SER A 141 -18.08 -1.19 -21.80
C SER A 141 -18.04 0.04 -20.89
N TRP A 142 -18.28 -0.13 -19.59
CA TRP A 142 -18.32 0.98 -18.63
C TRP A 142 -17.02 1.20 -17.84
N GLY A 143 -16.06 0.28 -17.96
CA GLY A 143 -14.80 0.34 -17.25
C GLY A 143 -13.87 1.44 -17.77
N LEU A 144 -13.00 1.90 -16.88
CA LEU A 144 -11.86 2.78 -17.19
C LEU A 144 -10.69 2.02 -17.83
N TYR A 145 -10.55 0.73 -17.53
CA TYR A 145 -9.41 -0.11 -17.93
C TYR A 145 -9.87 -1.35 -18.72
N ASN A 146 -8.98 -1.83 -19.59
CA ASN A 146 -9.17 -3.11 -20.27
C ASN A 146 -8.81 -4.27 -19.32
N PRO A 147 -9.67 -5.29 -19.15
CA PRO A 147 -9.42 -6.39 -18.22
C PRO A 147 -8.28 -7.33 -18.66
N SER A 148 -7.91 -7.34 -19.95
CA SER A 148 -6.92 -8.27 -20.50
C SER A 148 -5.47 -7.80 -20.34
N ASN A 149 -5.23 -6.48 -20.38
CA ASN A 149 -3.89 -5.91 -20.37
C ASN A 149 -3.71 -4.78 -19.33
N PHE A 150 -4.74 -4.50 -18.54
CA PHE A 150 -4.77 -3.47 -17.49
C PHE A 150 -4.45 -2.05 -17.99
N GLN A 151 -4.48 -1.81 -19.31
CA GLN A 151 -4.27 -0.49 -19.89
C GLN A 151 -5.53 0.36 -19.77
N ALA A 152 -5.35 1.62 -19.42
CA ALA A 152 -6.44 2.59 -19.39
C ALA A 152 -7.01 2.78 -20.80
N LYS A 153 -8.34 2.79 -20.92
CA LYS A 153 -9.04 3.09 -22.18
C LYS A 153 -8.93 4.58 -22.53
N TYR A 154 -8.80 5.43 -21.51
CA TYR A 154 -8.59 6.87 -21.61
C TYR A 154 -8.05 7.41 -20.28
N THR A 155 -7.42 8.58 -20.33
CA THR A 155 -6.87 9.25 -19.14
C THR A 155 -7.94 10.07 -18.43
N ILE A 156 -8.02 9.96 -17.10
CA ILE A 156 -8.83 10.80 -16.22
C ILE A 156 -7.89 11.53 -15.25
N ASN A 157 -7.99 12.86 -15.22
CA ASN A 157 -7.30 13.71 -14.27
C ASN A 157 -8.17 13.87 -13.02
N PHE A 158 -7.78 13.25 -11.92
CA PHE A 158 -8.48 13.39 -10.65
C PHE A 158 -8.23 14.73 -9.94
N GLY A 159 -7.65 15.72 -10.64
CA GLY A 159 -7.42 17.09 -10.21
C GLY A 159 -6.17 17.27 -9.36
N ASN A 160 -5.07 16.63 -9.77
CA ASN A 160 -3.71 16.83 -9.24
C ASN A 160 -2.75 17.44 -10.29
N SER A 161 -3.26 18.04 -11.37
CA SER A 161 -2.42 18.86 -12.25
C SER A 161 -2.17 20.25 -11.65
N GLN A 162 -1.30 20.31 -10.65
CA GLN A 162 -0.24 21.32 -10.67
C GLN A 162 1.09 20.57 -10.62
N THR A 163 1.80 20.66 -11.74
CA THR A 163 3.11 20.07 -12.06
C THR A 163 3.24 18.54 -11.92
N LEU A 164 3.01 17.82 -13.03
CA LEU A 164 3.77 16.60 -13.35
C LEU A 164 5.24 16.98 -13.62
N SER A 165 5.86 17.59 -12.62
CA SER A 165 7.29 17.82 -12.57
C SER A 165 7.80 16.80 -11.58
N ASN A 166 8.75 15.97 -11.97
CA ASN A 166 9.49 15.15 -11.03
C ASN A 166 10.51 15.97 -10.22
N ARG A 167 10.39 17.30 -10.26
CA ARG A 167 11.35 18.23 -9.68
C ARG A 167 10.75 19.49 -9.08
N ILE A 168 11.47 20.04 -8.11
CA ILE A 168 11.28 21.36 -7.52
C ILE A 168 12.53 22.16 -7.89
N THR A 169 12.39 23.31 -8.55
CA THR A 169 13.52 24.22 -8.84
C THR A 169 13.54 25.39 -7.88
N GLN A 170 14.64 26.14 -7.83
CA GLN A 170 14.73 27.35 -7.00
C GLN A 170 13.55 28.30 -7.20
N GLY A 171 13.09 28.91 -6.11
CA GLY A 171 11.92 29.77 -6.06
C GLY A 171 10.57 29.05 -6.09
N MET A 172 10.55 27.73 -6.34
CA MET A 172 9.31 26.96 -6.25
C MET A 172 8.96 26.61 -4.81
N ARG A 173 7.67 26.70 -4.51
CA ARG A 173 7.07 26.28 -3.25
C ARG A 173 6.10 25.13 -3.48
N LEU A 174 6.18 24.14 -2.60
CA LEU A 174 5.21 23.07 -2.46
C LEU A 174 4.42 23.30 -1.16
N SER A 175 3.20 23.78 -1.28
CA SER A 175 2.29 24.06 -0.16
C SER A 175 1.58 22.79 0.32
N SER A 176 1.02 22.86 1.52
CA SER A 176 0.15 21.82 2.10
C SER A 176 -0.81 21.18 1.07
N GLY A 177 -0.71 19.86 0.93
CA GLY A 177 -1.47 19.02 -0.01
C GLY A 177 -0.83 18.87 -1.40
N GLN A 178 0.13 19.71 -1.77
CA GLN A 178 0.83 19.63 -3.04
C GLN A 178 1.94 18.58 -3.00
N PHE A 179 2.26 18.01 -4.17
CA PHE A 179 3.31 17.01 -4.30
C PHE A 179 3.99 17.06 -5.68
N VAL A 180 5.14 16.40 -5.77
CA VAL A 180 5.84 16.04 -7.02
C VAL A 180 6.05 14.53 -7.07
N GLU A 181 6.04 13.92 -8.26
CA GLU A 181 6.15 12.46 -8.43
C GLU A 181 7.36 12.06 -9.27
N SER A 182 7.91 10.88 -9.01
CA SER A 182 8.89 10.25 -9.89
C SER A 182 8.30 10.05 -11.30
N LYS A 183 9.16 9.92 -12.32
CA LYS A 183 8.70 9.78 -13.71
C LYS A 183 7.88 8.51 -13.94
N ASN A 184 8.20 7.45 -13.21
CA ASN A 184 7.44 6.20 -13.20
C ASN A 184 6.16 6.24 -12.34
N GLN A 185 5.88 7.37 -11.67
CA GLN A 185 4.69 7.60 -10.84
C GLN A 185 4.54 6.62 -9.66
N VAL A 186 5.65 6.00 -9.22
CA VAL A 186 5.66 5.08 -8.07
C VAL A 186 5.94 5.82 -6.77
N TYR A 187 6.68 6.93 -6.83
CA TYR A 187 7.13 7.70 -5.67
C TYR A 187 6.62 9.12 -5.73
N LYS A 188 6.30 9.68 -4.57
CA LYS A 188 5.71 11.01 -4.42
C LYS A 188 6.34 11.74 -3.25
N LEU A 189 6.91 12.92 -3.48
CA LEU A 189 7.26 13.85 -2.41
C LEU A 189 6.08 14.79 -2.17
N ILE A 190 5.40 14.65 -1.04
CA ILE A 190 4.20 15.40 -0.67
C ILE A 190 4.44 16.26 0.57
N MET A 191 4.01 17.52 0.51
CA MET A 191 3.85 18.34 1.69
C MET A 191 2.48 18.02 2.31
N GLN A 192 2.46 17.32 3.44
CA GLN A 192 1.22 16.88 4.09
C GLN A 192 0.56 18.01 4.88
N ALA A 193 -0.74 17.85 5.17
CA ALA A 193 -1.55 18.86 5.84
C ALA A 193 -1.19 19.11 7.31
N ASP A 194 -0.41 18.21 7.91
CA ASP A 194 0.12 18.31 9.26
C ASP A 194 1.50 19.00 9.31
N CYS A 195 1.92 19.67 8.23
CA CYS A 195 3.24 20.30 8.09
C CYS A 195 4.40 19.30 7.93
N ASN A 196 4.17 18.02 7.62
CA ASN A 196 5.23 17.06 7.35
C ASN A 196 5.56 16.97 5.85
N LEU A 197 6.83 17.10 5.46
CA LEU A 197 7.27 16.80 4.09
C LEU A 197 7.67 15.32 4.03
N VAL A 198 7.03 14.56 3.15
CA VAL A 198 7.14 13.10 3.13
C VAL A 198 7.43 12.60 1.72
N LEU A 199 8.47 11.76 1.59
CA LEU A 199 8.66 10.90 0.42
C LEU A 199 7.88 9.61 0.64
N ASP A 200 6.90 9.37 -0.21
CA ASP A 200 5.94 8.28 -0.11
C ASP A 200 6.08 7.36 -1.33
N ARG A 201 6.04 6.04 -1.12
CA ARG A 201 5.78 5.09 -2.20
C ARG A 201 4.28 4.87 -2.26
N ILE A 202 3.68 5.20 -3.40
CA ILE A 202 2.22 5.22 -3.55
C ILE A 202 1.64 3.84 -3.27
N GLY A 203 0.66 3.78 -2.35
CA GLY A 203 0.02 2.54 -1.91
C GLY A 203 0.82 1.69 -0.92
N VAL A 204 2.02 2.12 -0.52
CA VAL A 204 2.91 1.35 0.37
C VAL A 204 3.30 2.13 1.63
N GLY A 205 3.50 3.44 1.52
CA GLY A 205 3.72 4.35 2.64
C GLY A 205 5.05 5.13 2.58
N PRO A 206 5.41 5.84 3.68
CA PRO A 206 6.52 6.78 3.72
C PRO A 206 7.90 6.12 3.77
N LEU A 207 8.78 6.49 2.84
CA LEU A 207 10.20 6.14 2.80
C LEU A 207 11.05 7.08 3.65
N TRP A 208 10.73 8.37 3.63
CA TRP A 208 11.43 9.42 4.37
C TRP A 208 10.46 10.52 4.78
N ALA A 209 10.77 11.21 5.87
CA ALA A 209 10.00 12.36 6.35
C ALA A 209 10.92 13.41 6.96
N SER A 210 10.54 14.69 6.83
CA SER A 210 11.21 15.81 7.51
C SER A 210 11.00 15.82 9.02
N ASN A 211 10.05 15.02 9.53
CA ASN A 211 9.64 14.94 10.93
C ASN A 211 9.12 16.29 11.47
N THR A 212 8.35 16.98 10.64
CA THR A 212 7.75 18.29 10.96
C THR A 212 6.23 18.21 11.12
N ALA A 213 5.70 17.00 11.34
CA ALA A 213 4.28 16.77 11.63
C ALA A 213 3.83 17.48 12.91
N GLY A 214 2.63 18.05 12.88
CA GLY A 214 1.97 18.70 14.02
C GLY A 214 2.42 20.14 14.31
N TYR A 215 3.43 20.67 13.62
CA TYR A 215 3.90 22.04 13.88
C TYR A 215 2.98 23.13 13.35
N ALA A 216 2.20 22.87 12.29
CA ALA A 216 1.24 23.81 11.72
C ALA A 216 0.27 23.11 10.75
N SER A 217 -0.76 23.82 10.27
CA SER A 217 -1.69 23.36 9.22
C SER A 217 -1.43 24.02 7.85
N ASP A 218 -0.59 25.05 7.80
CA ASP A 218 -0.25 25.86 6.63
C ASP A 218 1.15 25.56 6.09
N GLY A 219 1.70 24.39 6.42
CA GLY A 219 3.08 24.05 6.10
C GLY A 219 3.39 24.06 4.60
N TYR A 220 4.62 24.42 4.26
CA TYR A 220 5.14 24.36 2.89
C TYR A 220 6.64 24.06 2.88
N VAL A 221 7.13 23.46 1.80
CA VAL A 221 8.56 23.42 1.49
C VAL A 221 8.88 24.38 0.35
N GLU A 222 10.00 25.07 0.46
CA GLU A 222 10.50 25.98 -0.57
C GLU A 222 11.97 25.67 -0.84
N LEU A 223 12.34 25.50 -2.11
CA LEU A 223 13.75 25.53 -2.50
C LEU A 223 14.13 26.99 -2.73
N GLN A 224 14.85 27.56 -1.78
CA GLN A 224 15.18 28.99 -1.74
C GLN A 224 16.23 29.33 -2.80
N SER A 225 16.34 30.62 -3.15
CA SER A 225 17.32 31.12 -4.12
C SER A 225 18.77 30.94 -3.67
N ASP A 226 19.01 30.70 -2.38
CA ASP A 226 20.32 30.40 -1.80
C ASP A 226 20.69 28.91 -1.89
N GLY A 227 19.82 28.08 -2.47
CA GLY A 227 20.01 26.66 -2.66
C GLY A 227 19.79 25.80 -1.43
N ASN A 228 19.14 26.33 -0.39
CA ASN A 228 18.65 25.56 0.75
C ASN A 228 17.17 25.22 0.56
N ALA A 229 16.76 23.97 0.82
CA ALA A 229 15.34 23.64 0.89
C ALA A 229 14.88 23.65 2.33
N VAL A 230 13.82 24.40 2.61
CA VAL A 230 13.35 24.64 3.97
C VAL A 230 11.86 24.34 4.05
N VAL A 231 11.49 23.56 5.05
CA VAL A 231 10.09 23.37 5.44
C VAL A 231 9.73 24.44 6.46
N TYR A 232 8.68 25.19 6.17
CA TYR A 232 8.10 26.20 7.05
C TYR A 232 6.73 25.76 7.55
N GLY A 233 6.37 26.18 8.77
CA GLY A 233 5.04 26.02 9.35
C GLY A 233 4.72 27.15 10.33
N GLY A 234 3.60 27.84 10.13
CA GLY A 234 3.27 29.08 10.85
C GLY A 234 4.30 30.20 10.60
N GLY A 235 4.92 30.23 9.42
CA GLY A 235 5.99 31.18 9.06
C GLY A 235 7.38 30.89 9.67
N VAL A 236 7.53 29.84 10.49
CA VAL A 236 8.79 29.48 11.14
C VAL A 236 9.44 28.30 10.42
N ALA A 237 10.76 28.35 10.20
CA ALA A 237 11.52 27.23 9.66
C ALA A 237 11.52 26.04 10.63
N ARG A 238 11.08 24.87 10.16
CA ARG A 238 10.95 23.63 10.95
C ARG A 238 12.00 22.59 10.57
N TRP A 239 12.44 22.58 9.33
CA TRP A 239 13.49 21.69 8.82
C TRP A 239 14.23 22.37 7.66
N ALA A 240 15.51 22.06 7.49
CA ALA A 240 16.32 22.52 6.36
C ALA A 240 17.25 21.41 5.85
N SER A 241 17.52 21.40 4.54
CA SER A 241 18.48 20.48 3.91
C SER A 241 19.94 20.78 4.29
N ASN A 242 20.21 21.99 4.79
CA ASN A 242 21.56 22.49 5.12
C ASN A 242 22.52 22.42 3.93
N THR A 243 22.01 22.73 2.75
CA THR A 243 22.78 22.74 1.48
C THR A 243 23.30 24.12 1.11
N LEU A 244 23.04 25.14 1.93
CA LEU A 244 23.56 26.49 1.79
C LEU A 244 25.10 26.49 1.67
N GLY A 245 25.64 27.12 0.63
CA GLY A 245 27.08 27.37 0.48
C GLY A 245 27.95 26.14 0.16
N ARG A 246 27.37 24.95 -0.07
CA ARG A 246 28.11 23.79 -0.59
C ARG A 246 27.97 23.74 -2.11
N ASN A 247 29.06 23.93 -2.84
CA ASN A 247 29.14 23.78 -4.31
C ASN A 247 28.00 24.50 -5.05
N ASP A 248 27.87 25.81 -4.87
CA ASP A 248 26.86 26.71 -5.47
C ASP A 248 25.40 26.49 -5.02
N GLY A 249 25.16 25.62 -4.02
CA GLY A 249 23.83 25.35 -3.46
C GLY A 249 22.94 24.49 -4.38
N ALA A 250 21.79 24.04 -3.88
CA ALA A 250 20.88 23.24 -4.70
C ALA A 250 20.12 24.13 -5.71
N HIS A 251 20.23 23.82 -6.99
CA HIS A 251 19.41 24.44 -8.04
C HIS A 251 18.07 23.69 -8.22
N ARG A 252 18.05 22.38 -7.91
CA ARG A 252 16.83 21.58 -7.99
C ARG A 252 16.82 20.39 -7.04
N ILE A 253 15.62 19.91 -6.76
CA ILE A 253 15.29 18.66 -6.08
C ILE A 253 14.65 17.74 -7.12
N ASP A 254 15.18 16.55 -7.36
CA ASP A 254 14.56 15.54 -8.22
C ASP A 254 14.02 14.38 -7.36
N VAL A 255 12.77 13.97 -7.58
CA VAL A 255 12.23 12.67 -7.12
C VAL A 255 12.55 11.63 -8.18
N GLN A 256 13.29 10.59 -7.79
CA GLN A 256 13.86 9.61 -8.71
C GLN A 256 13.04 8.32 -8.73
N ASP A 257 13.12 7.60 -9.86
CA ASP A 257 12.37 6.36 -10.10
C ASP A 257 12.83 5.18 -9.24
N ASP A 258 13.94 5.34 -8.51
CA ASP A 258 14.49 4.39 -7.55
C ASP A 258 14.03 4.67 -6.10
N GLY A 259 13.19 5.70 -5.89
CA GLY A 259 12.70 6.07 -4.56
C GLY A 259 13.66 6.95 -3.77
N ASN A 260 14.65 7.58 -4.41
CA ASN A 260 15.44 8.65 -3.80
C ASN A 260 14.82 10.04 -4.03
N ILE A 261 15.13 10.97 -3.13
CA ILE A 261 15.14 12.40 -3.45
C ILE A 261 16.60 12.85 -3.49
N VAL A 262 16.99 13.52 -4.56
CA VAL A 262 18.36 14.04 -4.72
C VAL A 262 18.32 15.53 -5.07
N MET A 263 19.15 16.29 -4.38
CA MET A 263 19.39 17.70 -4.69
C MET A 263 20.64 17.85 -5.52
N TYR A 264 20.53 18.64 -6.58
CA TYR A 264 21.62 18.91 -7.52
C TYR A 264 21.94 20.39 -7.57
N ASN A 265 23.23 20.72 -7.68
CA ASN A 265 23.68 22.07 -8.02
C ASN A 265 23.54 22.36 -9.52
N GLU A 266 23.91 23.57 -9.96
CA GLU A 266 23.88 23.98 -11.36
C GLU A 266 24.76 23.10 -12.26
N ALA A 267 25.92 22.67 -11.76
CA ALA A 267 26.82 21.74 -12.44
C ALA A 267 26.29 20.29 -12.51
N ASN A 268 25.05 20.05 -12.08
CA ASN A 268 24.40 18.74 -12.09
C ASN A 268 25.04 17.69 -11.17
N GLN A 269 25.76 18.13 -10.13
CA GLN A 269 26.37 17.29 -9.11
C GLN A 269 25.40 17.09 -7.94
N ALA A 270 25.26 15.86 -7.47
CA ALA A 270 24.45 15.56 -6.29
C ALA A 270 25.13 16.11 -5.03
N ILE A 271 24.42 16.93 -4.26
CA ILE A 271 24.95 17.56 -3.04
C ILE A 271 24.21 17.13 -1.77
N TRP A 272 23.01 16.56 -1.91
CA TRP A 272 22.24 15.98 -0.83
C TRP A 272 21.30 14.90 -1.37
N ALA A 273 21.03 13.86 -0.59
CA ALA A 273 20.04 12.86 -0.91
C ALA A 273 19.38 12.28 0.35
N THR A 274 18.15 11.77 0.22
CA THR A 274 17.49 11.02 1.29
C THR A 274 18.14 9.67 1.56
N ASN A 275 18.92 9.14 0.60
CA ASN A 275 19.53 7.80 0.61
C ASN A 275 18.49 6.69 0.80
N THR A 276 17.29 6.91 0.29
CA THR A 276 16.17 5.95 0.32
C THR A 276 16.15 5.03 -0.89
N ALA A 277 16.92 5.36 -1.93
CA ALA A 277 17.16 4.45 -3.05
C ALA A 277 18.09 3.31 -2.61
N GLY A 278 17.48 2.22 -2.20
CA GLY A 278 18.20 0.99 -1.92
C GLY A 278 17.50 0.13 -0.89
N ASN A 279 18.02 -1.08 -0.79
CA ASN A 279 17.58 -2.07 0.17
C ASN A 279 18.40 -2.04 1.45
N ARG A 280 18.99 -0.89 1.79
CA ARG A 280 20.08 -0.81 2.78
C ARG A 280 19.91 0.35 3.75
N ILE A 281 20.33 0.13 4.98
CA ILE A 281 20.53 1.17 5.99
C ILE A 281 22.03 1.21 6.28
N ILE A 282 22.68 2.31 5.92
CA ILE A 282 24.13 2.50 6.13
C ILE A 282 24.41 3.22 7.44
N GLN A 283 25.67 3.16 7.90
CA GLN A 283 26.12 3.90 9.09
C GLN A 283 25.67 5.37 9.09
N GLY A 284 25.23 5.84 10.26
CA GLY A 284 24.69 7.17 10.49
C GLY A 284 23.20 7.32 10.16
N MET A 285 22.59 6.40 9.42
CA MET A 285 21.17 6.47 9.10
C MET A 285 20.29 6.07 10.28
N ARG A 286 19.11 6.71 10.33
CA ARG A 286 18.03 6.39 11.26
C ARG A 286 16.76 6.04 10.50
N LEU A 287 16.06 5.02 10.96
CA LEU A 287 14.73 4.65 10.51
C LEU A 287 13.75 4.94 11.65
N SER A 288 13.04 6.06 11.54
CA SER A 288 12.09 6.55 12.54
C SER A 288 10.71 5.91 12.36
N SER A 289 9.83 6.05 13.35
CA SER A 289 8.45 5.57 13.29
C SER A 289 7.77 5.87 11.94
N GLY A 290 7.19 4.84 11.32
CA GLY A 290 6.54 4.86 10.02
C GLY A 290 7.47 4.63 8.83
N GLN A 291 8.77 4.95 8.96
CA GLN A 291 9.74 4.82 7.88
C GLN A 291 10.11 3.35 7.64
N PHE A 292 10.43 3.02 6.39
CA PHE A 292 10.83 1.67 6.01
C PHE A 292 11.88 1.63 4.91
N VAL A 293 12.52 0.47 4.77
CA VAL A 293 13.40 0.09 3.67
C VAL A 293 12.85 -1.17 3.01
N MET A 294 12.95 -1.23 1.68
CA MET A 294 12.43 -2.33 0.87
C MET A 294 13.56 -3.16 0.28
N SER A 295 13.36 -4.47 0.11
CA SER A 295 14.21 -5.28 -0.75
C SER A 295 14.19 -4.77 -2.20
N LYS A 296 15.18 -5.14 -3.03
CA LYS A 296 15.29 -4.66 -4.41
C LYS A 296 14.10 -5.12 -5.26
N ASN A 297 13.61 -6.34 -5.02
CA ASN A 297 12.41 -6.88 -5.64
C ASN A 297 11.11 -6.29 -5.06
N GLN A 298 11.19 -5.40 -4.07
CA GLN A 298 10.06 -4.69 -3.46
C GLN A 298 9.04 -5.61 -2.76
N VAL A 299 9.42 -6.83 -2.40
CA VAL A 299 8.54 -7.80 -1.73
C VAL A 299 8.70 -7.75 -0.21
N TYR A 300 9.89 -7.41 0.29
CA TYR A 300 10.17 -7.39 1.74
C TYR A 300 10.34 -5.97 2.25
N LYS A 301 9.77 -5.71 3.41
CA LYS A 301 9.72 -4.39 4.05
C LYS A 301 10.25 -4.48 5.46
N LEU A 302 11.35 -3.79 5.75
CA LEU A 302 11.77 -3.51 7.11
C LEU A 302 11.19 -2.16 7.53
N ILE A 303 10.31 -2.13 8.52
CA ILE A 303 9.62 -0.92 8.99
C ILE A 303 9.82 -0.73 10.49
N MET A 304 10.02 0.52 10.90
CA MET A 304 9.91 0.93 12.31
C MET A 304 8.46 1.34 12.58
N HIS A 305 7.72 0.57 13.38
CA HIS A 305 6.34 0.86 13.73
C HIS A 305 6.23 1.97 14.80
N ALA A 306 5.04 2.57 14.88
CA ALA A 306 4.70 3.59 15.87
C ALA A 306 4.68 3.09 17.32
N ASP A 307 4.51 1.78 17.54
CA ASP A 307 4.66 1.13 18.86
C ASP A 307 6.11 0.79 19.20
N CYS A 308 7.05 1.39 18.47
CA CYS A 308 8.49 1.23 18.60
C CYS A 308 9.00 -0.19 18.33
N LYS A 309 8.30 -0.99 17.51
CA LYS A 309 8.80 -2.25 16.96
C LYS A 309 9.50 -2.05 15.64
N LEU A 310 10.73 -2.54 15.52
CA LEU A 310 11.33 -2.80 14.21
C LEU A 310 10.87 -4.19 13.72
N VAL A 311 10.27 -4.24 12.53
CA VAL A 311 9.65 -5.45 11.99
C VAL A 311 10.01 -5.65 10.52
N LEU A 312 10.40 -6.88 10.17
CA LEU A 312 10.61 -7.32 8.80
C LEU A 312 9.37 -8.09 8.31
N TYR A 313 8.79 -7.66 7.19
CA TYR A 313 7.65 -8.30 6.54
C TYR A 313 8.03 -8.86 5.19
N HIS A 314 7.30 -9.89 4.77
CA HIS A 314 6.92 -10.08 3.38
C HIS A 314 5.59 -9.36 3.16
N ILE A 315 5.50 -8.49 2.15
CA ILE A 315 4.27 -7.74 1.86
C ILE A 315 3.12 -8.72 1.59
N GLY A 316 1.96 -8.47 2.21
CA GLY A 316 0.77 -9.35 2.10
C GLY A 316 0.80 -10.59 2.99
N VAL A 317 1.82 -10.75 3.85
CA VAL A 317 1.96 -11.87 4.79
C VAL A 317 2.25 -11.32 6.21
N ARG A 318 2.17 -12.20 7.22
CA ARG A 318 2.55 -11.92 8.61
C ARG A 318 4.05 -11.55 8.74
N PRO A 319 4.47 -10.90 9.86
CA PRO A 319 5.88 -10.59 10.12
C PRO A 319 6.80 -11.81 9.98
N LEU A 320 7.95 -11.64 9.34
CA LEU A 320 9.02 -12.64 9.27
C LEU A 320 9.92 -12.59 10.50
N TRP A 321 10.20 -11.37 10.98
CA TRP A 321 11.03 -11.14 12.16
C TRP A 321 10.61 -9.85 12.86
N THR A 322 10.79 -9.80 14.17
CA THR A 322 10.61 -8.59 14.97
C THR A 322 11.72 -8.46 16.02
N SER A 323 12.09 -7.21 16.30
CA SER A 323 12.99 -6.85 17.41
C SER A 323 12.40 -7.11 18.79
N HIS A 324 11.09 -7.40 18.89
CA HIS A 324 10.34 -7.58 20.14
C HIS A 324 10.40 -6.38 21.11
N THR A 325 10.87 -5.23 20.64
CA THR A 325 10.81 -3.99 21.40
C THR A 325 9.37 -3.53 21.52
N ASN A 326 9.01 -2.90 22.63
CA ASN A 326 7.70 -2.28 22.80
C ASN A 326 7.91 -0.96 23.51
N GLY A 327 7.23 0.09 23.07
CA GLY A 327 7.30 1.39 23.69
C GLY A 327 6.22 2.34 23.19
N SER A 328 6.06 3.46 23.89
CA SER A 328 5.11 4.52 23.55
C SER A 328 5.80 5.86 23.31
N ALA A 329 7.12 5.89 23.21
CA ALA A 329 7.87 7.12 23.02
C ALA A 329 7.88 7.51 21.54
N SER A 330 7.60 8.79 21.25
CA SER A 330 7.57 9.32 19.88
C SER A 330 8.94 9.34 19.20
N ASP A 331 10.03 9.09 19.94
CA ASP A 331 11.40 9.07 19.44
C ASP A 331 11.91 7.66 19.11
N GLY A 332 11.05 6.64 19.10
CA GLY A 332 11.41 5.28 18.69
C GLY A 332 12.02 5.23 17.29
N HIS A 333 13.28 4.81 17.18
CA HIS A 333 13.96 4.66 15.90
C HIS A 333 14.99 3.52 15.89
N LEU A 334 15.19 2.91 14.73
CA LEU A 334 16.41 2.15 14.45
C LEU A 334 17.54 3.14 14.09
N HIS A 335 18.74 2.90 14.59
CA HIS A 335 19.94 3.66 14.26
C HIS A 335 21.06 2.70 13.90
N MET A 336 21.63 2.85 12.70
CA MET A 336 22.88 2.20 12.33
C MET A 336 24.05 3.06 12.81
N GLN A 337 24.66 2.70 13.92
CA GLN A 337 25.66 3.51 14.62
C GLN A 337 27.06 3.38 13.97
N SER A 338 27.91 4.38 14.21
CA SER A 338 29.28 4.44 13.68
C SER A 338 30.21 3.36 14.22
N ASP A 339 29.86 2.75 15.36
CA ASP A 339 30.60 1.64 15.97
C ASP A 339 30.26 0.28 15.35
N GLY A 340 29.45 0.24 14.29
CA GLY A 340 29.02 -0.98 13.63
C GLY A 340 27.79 -1.65 14.25
N ASN A 341 27.16 -1.05 15.26
CA ASN A 341 25.97 -1.58 15.90
C ASN A 341 24.68 -1.08 15.24
N ALA A 342 23.71 -1.97 15.01
CA ALA A 342 22.33 -1.56 14.73
C ALA A 342 21.54 -1.64 16.04
N VAL A 343 20.89 -0.53 16.42
CA VAL A 343 20.13 -0.45 17.66
C VAL A 343 18.74 0.12 17.45
N VAL A 344 17.75 -0.44 18.13
CA VAL A 344 16.46 0.21 18.30
C VAL A 344 16.53 1.03 19.58
N LYS A 345 16.45 2.36 19.46
CA LYS A 345 16.44 3.29 20.59
C LYS A 345 15.03 3.81 20.86
N ILE A 346 14.67 3.87 22.14
CA ILE A 346 13.39 4.38 22.65
C ILE A 346 13.68 5.23 23.88
N GLY A 347 13.34 6.52 23.86
CA GLY A 347 13.68 7.47 24.93
C GLY A 347 15.18 7.60 25.16
N GLY A 348 15.99 7.57 24.09
CA GLY A 348 17.46 7.55 24.15
C GLY A 348 18.12 6.23 24.60
N VAL A 349 17.35 5.27 25.12
CA VAL A 349 17.84 3.97 25.60
C VAL A 349 17.80 2.93 24.48
N SER A 350 18.89 2.19 24.28
CA SER A 350 18.92 1.04 23.38
C SER A 350 18.10 -0.12 23.96
N ARG A 351 17.02 -0.52 23.29
CA ARG A 351 16.11 -1.60 23.70
C ARG A 351 16.31 -2.90 22.93
N TRP A 352 16.93 -2.80 21.75
CA TRP A 352 17.42 -3.94 20.98
C TRP A 352 18.76 -3.56 20.33
N THR A 353 19.63 -4.55 20.14
CA THR A 353 20.94 -4.39 19.50
C THR A 353 21.25 -5.64 18.68
N SER A 354 21.95 -5.46 17.55
CA SER A 354 22.52 -6.56 16.77
C SER A 354 23.70 -7.25 17.47
N GLY A 355 24.27 -6.65 18.51
CA GLY A 355 25.45 -7.19 19.21
C GLY A 355 26.76 -7.07 18.40
N THR A 356 26.79 -6.20 17.39
CA THR A 356 27.91 -6.05 16.45
C THR A 356 28.79 -4.83 16.72
N GLY A 357 28.54 -4.09 17.80
CA GLY A 357 29.28 -2.87 18.13
C GLY A 357 30.74 -3.12 18.51
N GLY A 358 31.62 -2.17 18.17
CA GLY A 358 33.04 -2.19 18.55
C GLY A 358 33.90 -3.14 17.73
N ARG A 359 33.36 -3.69 16.64
CA ARG A 359 34.11 -4.46 15.66
C ARG A 359 34.87 -3.44 14.80
N ASN A 360 36.19 -3.38 14.96
CA ASN A 360 37.05 -2.49 14.18
C ASN A 360 37.24 -3.01 12.74
N ASP A 361 36.16 -3.44 12.08
CA ASP A 361 36.14 -4.05 10.74
C ASP A 361 35.45 -3.16 9.69
N GLY A 362 35.46 -1.84 9.93
CA GLY A 362 35.18 -0.82 8.93
C GLY A 362 33.73 -0.32 8.89
N THR A 363 33.32 0.18 7.74
CA THR A 363 31.94 0.68 7.53
C THR A 363 30.93 -0.44 7.41
N HIS A 364 29.84 -0.31 8.16
CA HIS A 364 28.79 -1.32 8.26
C HIS A 364 27.50 -0.90 7.56
N ARG A 365 26.73 -1.89 7.14
CA ARG A 365 25.39 -1.69 6.57
C ARG A 365 24.45 -2.83 6.91
N LEU A 366 23.16 -2.53 6.87
CA LEU A 366 22.07 -3.49 7.08
C LEU A 366 21.25 -3.59 5.79
N ASP A 367 21.23 -4.76 5.16
CA ASP A 367 20.59 -5.03 3.87
C ASP A 367 19.31 -5.85 4.07
N VAL A 368 18.17 -5.37 3.56
CA VAL A 368 16.94 -6.14 3.33
C VAL A 368 17.11 -6.91 2.03
N GLN A 369 17.18 -8.23 2.08
CA GLN A 369 17.49 -9.06 0.92
C GLN A 369 16.23 -9.55 0.20
N ASP A 370 16.37 -9.91 -1.08
CA ASP A 370 15.28 -10.38 -1.94
C ASP A 370 14.78 -11.79 -1.58
N ASP A 371 15.47 -12.50 -0.69
CA ASP A 371 15.07 -13.79 -0.13
C ASP A 371 14.27 -13.65 1.18
N GLY A 372 14.16 -12.44 1.72
CA GLY A 372 13.49 -12.14 2.99
C GLY A 372 14.40 -12.20 4.21
N ASN A 373 15.73 -12.21 4.04
CA ASN A 373 16.67 -12.00 5.13
C ASN A 373 16.91 -10.51 5.40
N LEU A 374 17.27 -10.18 6.64
CA LEU A 374 17.86 -8.90 7.00
C LEU A 374 19.27 -9.17 7.51
N VAL A 375 20.28 -8.67 6.78
CA VAL A 375 21.69 -9.06 6.99
C VAL A 375 22.56 -7.84 7.20
N MET A 376 23.40 -7.88 8.23
CA MET A 376 24.43 -6.88 8.44
C MET A 376 25.75 -7.31 7.81
N TYR A 377 26.37 -6.39 7.09
CA TYR A 377 27.66 -6.56 6.45
C TYR A 377 28.68 -5.55 6.98
N ASN A 378 29.94 -5.99 7.07
CA ASN A 378 31.09 -5.10 7.25
C ASN A 378 31.61 -4.57 5.90
N GLU A 379 32.71 -3.82 5.93
CA GLU A 379 33.29 -3.16 4.75
C GLU A 379 33.81 -4.18 3.72
N ALA A 380 34.31 -5.32 4.19
CA ALA A 380 34.76 -6.44 3.35
C ALA A 380 33.61 -7.25 2.75
N ASN A 381 32.34 -6.82 2.88
CA ASN A 381 31.14 -7.54 2.46
C ASN A 381 30.93 -8.90 3.16
N GLN A 382 31.50 -9.09 4.34
CA GLN A 382 31.27 -10.29 5.14
C GLN A 382 30.00 -10.10 5.97
N ALA A 383 29.12 -11.11 5.98
CA ALA A 383 27.94 -11.09 6.82
C ALA A 383 28.36 -11.31 8.27
N ILE A 384 28.01 -10.38 9.16
CA ILE A 384 28.38 -10.41 10.58
C ILE A 384 27.18 -10.62 11.51
N TRP A 385 25.96 -10.45 10.99
CA TRP A 385 24.71 -10.71 11.69
C TRP A 385 23.59 -10.93 10.67
N ALA A 386 22.60 -11.77 10.98
CA ALA A 386 21.42 -11.95 10.13
C ALA A 386 20.18 -12.37 10.95
N THR A 387 18.98 -12.07 10.44
CA THR A 387 17.72 -12.58 11.00
C THR A 387 17.48 -14.07 10.72
N ASN A 388 18.19 -14.64 9.73
CA ASN A 388 18.03 -16.03 9.26
C ASN A 388 16.59 -16.37 8.81
N THR A 389 15.94 -15.41 8.16
CA THR A 389 14.55 -15.53 7.68
C THR A 389 14.42 -15.92 6.19
N ALA A 390 15.55 -16.10 5.50
CA ALA A 390 15.60 -16.54 4.10
C ALA A 390 15.16 -18.01 3.96
N GLY A 391 14.00 -18.24 3.31
CA GLY A 391 13.35 -19.55 3.26
C GLY A 391 12.89 -19.93 4.66
N SER A 392 11.60 -19.76 4.95
CA SER A 392 11.10 -19.86 6.33
C SER A 392 11.16 -21.30 6.81
N ARG A 393 12.25 -21.69 7.48
CA ARG A 393 12.34 -22.99 8.13
C ARG A 393 11.40 -23.05 9.33
N ILE A 394 10.76 -24.19 9.56
CA ILE A 394 10.03 -24.44 10.80
C ILE A 394 10.98 -25.18 11.73
N THR A 395 11.37 -24.58 12.85
CA THR A 395 12.29 -25.20 13.82
C THR A 395 11.52 -25.82 14.99
N GLN A 396 12.18 -26.68 15.77
CA GLN A 396 11.59 -27.25 17.00
C GLN A 396 10.97 -26.19 17.91
N GLY A 397 9.85 -26.54 18.54
CA GLY A 397 9.02 -25.65 19.36
C GLY A 397 8.15 -24.68 18.56
N SER A 398 8.24 -24.68 17.22
CA SER A 398 7.43 -23.81 16.38
C SER A 398 6.10 -24.44 16.01
N ARG A 399 5.05 -23.60 15.98
CA ARG A 399 3.71 -23.96 15.55
C ARG A 399 3.32 -23.24 14.26
N LEU A 400 2.79 -24.00 13.30
CA LEU A 400 2.13 -23.54 12.08
C LEU A 400 0.61 -23.70 12.23
N SER A 401 -0.07 -22.63 12.59
CA SER A 401 -1.53 -22.61 12.82
C SER A 401 -2.32 -22.41 11.52
N SER A 402 -3.63 -22.67 11.54
CA SER A 402 -4.59 -22.34 10.49
C SER A 402 -4.28 -21.01 9.77
N GLY A 403 -4.14 -21.07 8.44
CA GLY A 403 -3.79 -19.96 7.55
C GLY A 403 -2.29 -19.63 7.47
N GLN A 404 -1.46 -20.23 8.32
CA GLN A 404 -0.02 -19.98 8.36
C GLN A 404 0.73 -20.89 7.37
N PHE A 405 1.80 -20.36 6.79
CA PHE A 405 2.61 -21.10 5.83
C PHE A 405 4.08 -20.71 5.90
N VAL A 406 4.90 -21.52 5.24
CA VAL A 406 6.29 -21.25 4.89
C VAL A 406 6.48 -21.47 3.38
N MET A 407 7.52 -20.91 2.78
CA MET A 407 7.73 -21.00 1.33
C MET A 407 9.16 -21.40 0.99
N SER A 408 9.32 -21.98 -0.21
CA SER A 408 10.62 -22.19 -0.84
C SER A 408 11.37 -20.88 -1.07
N LYS A 409 12.68 -20.93 -1.25
CA LYS A 409 13.52 -19.74 -1.45
C LYS A 409 13.13 -18.99 -2.73
N ASN A 410 12.82 -19.72 -3.80
CA ASN A 410 12.29 -19.19 -5.06
C ASN A 410 10.81 -18.79 -5.01
N ARG A 411 10.12 -19.06 -3.88
CA ARG A 411 8.71 -18.72 -3.62
C ARG A 411 7.70 -19.36 -4.59
N VAL A 412 8.08 -20.42 -5.28
CA VAL A 412 7.17 -21.20 -6.14
C VAL A 412 6.33 -22.18 -5.33
N TYR A 413 6.86 -22.66 -4.20
CA TYR A 413 6.19 -23.63 -3.34
C TYR A 413 5.86 -23.05 -1.98
N LYS A 414 4.67 -23.37 -1.48
CA LYS A 414 4.11 -22.88 -0.22
C LYS A 414 3.61 -24.06 0.59
N PHE A 415 4.19 -24.28 1.76
CA PHE A 415 3.74 -25.28 2.72
C PHE A 415 2.83 -24.62 3.75
N ILE A 416 1.52 -24.86 3.64
CA ILE A 416 0.45 -24.13 4.32
C ILE A 416 -0.41 -25.05 5.18
N MET A 417 -0.72 -24.61 6.40
CA MET A 417 -1.78 -25.17 7.23
C MET A 417 -3.10 -24.48 6.85
N GLN A 418 -4.03 -25.22 6.25
CA GLN A 418 -5.32 -24.69 5.80
C GLN A 418 -6.37 -24.71 6.92
N ALA A 419 -7.43 -23.92 6.76
CA ALA A 419 -8.48 -23.74 7.77
C ALA A 419 -9.34 -24.99 8.03
N ASP A 420 -9.35 -25.91 7.07
CA ASP A 420 -10.03 -27.19 7.11
C ASP A 420 -9.21 -28.30 7.78
N CYS A 421 -8.16 -27.94 8.53
CA CYS A 421 -7.22 -28.86 9.16
C CYS A 421 -6.26 -29.56 8.18
N ASN A 422 -6.19 -29.16 6.90
CA ASN A 422 -5.29 -29.79 5.96
C ASN A 422 -3.91 -29.10 5.88
N LEU A 423 -2.83 -29.85 6.09
CA LEU A 423 -1.47 -29.39 5.76
C LEU A 423 -1.14 -29.73 4.30
N VAL A 424 -0.74 -28.73 3.53
CA VAL A 424 -0.60 -28.81 2.07
C VAL A 424 0.72 -28.18 1.60
N LEU A 425 1.44 -28.87 0.73
CA LEU A 425 2.46 -28.27 -0.12
C LEU A 425 1.82 -27.89 -1.45
N ASP A 426 1.81 -26.59 -1.75
CA ASP A 426 1.12 -25.98 -2.87
C ASP A 426 2.14 -25.38 -3.84
N HIS A 427 2.07 -25.75 -5.11
CA HIS A 427 2.78 -25.05 -6.17
C HIS A 427 1.92 -23.86 -6.59
N ILE A 428 2.42 -22.65 -6.34
CA ILE A 428 1.66 -21.42 -6.57
C ILE A 428 1.28 -21.31 -8.06
N GLY A 429 -0.01 -21.08 -8.32
CA GLY A 429 -0.56 -20.97 -9.68
C GLY A 429 -0.83 -22.29 -10.38
N VAL A 430 -0.45 -23.44 -9.79
CA VAL A 430 -0.69 -24.77 -10.34
C VAL A 430 -1.64 -25.57 -9.44
N GLY A 431 -1.36 -25.62 -8.14
CA GLY A 431 -2.19 -26.30 -7.14
C GLY A 431 -1.40 -27.21 -6.20
N PRO A 432 -2.10 -28.03 -5.39
CA PRO A 432 -1.47 -28.86 -4.37
C PRO A 432 -0.64 -29.99 -4.99
N VAL A 433 0.64 -30.06 -4.61
CA VAL A 433 1.57 -31.14 -5.01
C VAL A 433 1.68 -32.23 -3.94
N TRP A 434 1.43 -31.90 -2.67
CA TRP A 434 1.31 -32.84 -1.57
C TRP A 434 0.25 -32.39 -0.55
N THR A 435 -0.41 -33.34 0.08
CA THR A 435 -1.36 -33.07 1.18
C THR A 435 -1.26 -34.15 2.25
N SER A 436 -1.47 -33.74 3.50
CA SER A 436 -1.60 -34.65 4.65
C SER A 436 -2.89 -35.48 4.65
N ASN A 437 -3.85 -35.18 3.75
CA ASN A 437 -5.18 -35.81 3.68
C ASN A 437 -6.00 -35.70 4.97
N THR A 438 -5.86 -34.58 5.69
CA THR A 438 -6.56 -34.33 6.96
C THR A 438 -7.69 -33.29 6.83
N TYR A 439 -8.08 -32.99 5.59
CA TYR A 439 -9.14 -32.03 5.28
C TYR A 439 -10.48 -32.41 5.95
N GLY A 440 -11.14 -31.41 6.52
CA GLY A 440 -12.43 -31.55 7.20
C GLY A 440 -12.38 -32.25 8.57
N LEU A 441 -11.21 -32.68 9.06
CA LEU A 441 -11.12 -33.39 10.34
C LEU A 441 -11.25 -32.49 11.58
N ALA A 442 -11.07 -31.17 11.42
CA ALA A 442 -11.35 -30.16 12.43
C ALA A 442 -11.44 -28.76 11.80
N PRO A 443 -12.11 -27.79 12.45
CA PRO A 443 -11.85 -26.38 12.19
C PRO A 443 -10.54 -25.95 12.88
N ASP A 444 -9.77 -25.08 12.22
CA ASP A 444 -8.61 -24.39 12.80
C ASP A 444 -7.51 -25.30 13.39
N GLY A 445 -7.17 -26.36 12.65
CA GLY A 445 -6.02 -27.20 12.99
C GLY A 445 -4.68 -26.44 13.00
N TYR A 446 -3.67 -27.08 13.57
CA TYR A 446 -2.30 -26.59 13.56
C TYR A 446 -1.29 -27.73 13.45
N MET A 447 -0.12 -27.45 12.90
CA MET A 447 1.04 -28.32 12.99
C MET A 447 2.03 -27.77 14.01
N GLU A 448 2.68 -28.62 14.78
CA GLU A 448 3.77 -28.27 15.69
C GLU A 448 4.96 -29.19 15.42
N LEU A 449 6.15 -28.61 15.25
CA LEU A 449 7.39 -29.39 15.30
C LEU A 449 7.83 -29.46 16.76
N GLN A 450 7.60 -30.60 17.39
CA GLN A 450 7.81 -30.80 18.82
C GLN A 450 9.29 -30.92 19.16
N SER A 451 9.62 -30.76 20.45
CA SER A 451 11.01 -30.84 20.95
C SER A 451 11.64 -32.22 20.80
N ASP A 452 10.83 -33.27 20.62
CA ASP A 452 11.30 -34.63 20.31
C ASP A 452 11.57 -34.85 18.81
N GLY A 453 11.43 -33.79 18.01
CA GLY A 453 11.64 -33.79 16.57
C GLY A 453 10.53 -34.47 15.77
N ASN A 454 9.33 -34.65 16.34
CA ASN A 454 8.14 -35.06 15.61
C ASN A 454 7.33 -33.85 15.13
N ALA A 455 6.98 -33.80 13.85
CA ALA A 455 6.00 -32.83 13.37
C ALA A 455 4.61 -33.44 13.47
N VAL A 456 3.75 -32.85 14.28
CA VAL A 456 2.40 -33.37 14.55
C VAL A 456 1.35 -32.33 14.20
N LEU A 457 0.36 -32.74 13.43
CA LEU A 457 -0.82 -31.97 13.10
C LEU A 457 -1.94 -32.30 14.09
N TYR A 458 -2.48 -31.27 14.74
CA TYR A 458 -3.56 -31.35 15.70
C TYR A 458 -4.83 -30.67 15.20
N GLY A 459 -5.97 -31.31 15.44
CA GLY A 459 -7.30 -30.70 15.40
C GLY A 459 -7.85 -30.60 16.82
N GLY A 460 -7.73 -29.42 17.44
CA GLY A 460 -7.92 -29.29 18.89
C GLY A 460 -6.80 -30.00 19.66
N LEU A 461 -7.15 -30.92 20.57
CA LEU A 461 -6.19 -31.74 21.33
C LEU A 461 -5.92 -33.11 20.67
N VAL A 462 -6.55 -33.41 19.53
CA VAL A 462 -6.45 -34.71 18.86
C VAL A 462 -5.41 -34.63 17.75
N ALA A 463 -4.40 -35.49 17.82
CA ALA A 463 -3.45 -35.66 16.72
C ALA A 463 -4.15 -36.28 15.50
N ARG A 464 -4.01 -35.64 14.35
CA ARG A 464 -4.63 -36.04 13.07
C ARG A 464 -3.62 -36.60 12.08
N TRP A 465 -2.36 -36.16 12.17
CA TRP A 465 -1.25 -36.63 11.35
C TRP A 465 0.07 -36.45 12.10
N ALA A 466 1.06 -37.29 11.84
CA ALA A 466 2.42 -37.13 12.35
C ALA A 466 3.46 -37.53 11.30
N SER A 467 4.64 -36.90 11.33
CA SER A 467 5.77 -37.26 10.47
C SER A 467 6.44 -38.57 10.87
N HIS A 468 6.23 -39.03 12.11
CA HIS A 468 6.87 -40.21 12.70
C HIS A 468 8.40 -40.13 12.67
N THR A 469 8.93 -38.92 12.87
CA THR A 469 10.37 -38.64 12.89
C THR A 469 10.97 -38.70 14.30
N PHE A 470 10.15 -38.84 15.35
CA PHE A 470 10.64 -39.01 16.72
C PHE A 470 11.62 -40.18 16.83
N GLY A 471 12.76 -39.95 17.48
CA GLY A 471 13.78 -40.98 17.73
C GLY A 471 14.57 -41.48 16.51
N ARG A 472 14.37 -40.92 15.30
CA ARG A 472 15.22 -41.17 14.14
C ARG A 472 16.35 -40.16 14.08
N ASN A 473 17.60 -40.59 14.30
CA ASN A 473 18.80 -39.74 14.29
C ASN A 473 18.58 -38.40 15.03
N ASP A 474 18.17 -38.47 16.30
CA ASP A 474 17.85 -37.33 17.19
C ASP A 474 16.61 -36.50 16.80
N GLY A 475 15.84 -36.92 15.80
CA GLY A 475 14.58 -36.30 15.39
C GLY A 475 14.78 -35.07 14.50
N ALA A 476 13.67 -34.51 13.98
CA ALA A 476 13.74 -33.34 13.12
C ALA A 476 14.02 -32.08 13.93
N HIS A 477 15.08 -31.35 13.58
CA HIS A 477 15.39 -30.03 14.14
C HIS A 477 14.74 -28.90 13.33
N TRP A 478 14.60 -29.07 12.02
CA TRP A 478 13.86 -28.14 11.18
C TRP A 478 13.22 -28.77 9.95
N ILE A 479 12.21 -28.09 9.43
CA ILE A 479 11.54 -28.36 8.16
C ILE A 479 11.94 -27.26 7.17
N ASP A 480 12.33 -27.66 5.96
CA ASP A 480 12.68 -26.74 4.86
C ASP A 480 11.80 -27.03 3.64
N VAL A 481 11.28 -25.98 3.02
CA VAL A 481 10.56 -26.08 1.73
C VAL A 481 11.56 -25.72 0.64
N GLN A 482 11.73 -26.63 -0.31
CA GLN A 482 12.79 -26.55 -1.31
C GLN A 482 12.26 -26.06 -2.65
N ASP A 483 13.17 -25.48 -3.43
CA ASP A 483 12.87 -24.88 -4.72
C ASP A 483 12.51 -25.91 -5.81
N ASP A 484 12.76 -27.18 -5.54
CA ASP A 484 12.43 -28.32 -6.38
C ASP A 484 11.01 -28.87 -6.14
N GLY A 485 10.27 -28.31 -5.19
CA GLY A 485 8.92 -28.77 -4.86
C GLY A 485 8.87 -29.84 -3.79
N ASN A 486 9.95 -30.05 -3.04
CA ASN A 486 9.98 -30.95 -1.89
C ASN A 486 9.85 -30.16 -0.57
N THR A 487 9.26 -30.77 0.46
CA THR A 487 9.39 -30.31 1.84
C THR A 487 10.11 -31.38 2.63
N VAL A 488 11.23 -31.03 3.26
CA VAL A 488 12.16 -31.97 3.87
C VAL A 488 12.38 -31.62 5.34
N MET A 489 12.37 -32.64 6.20
CA MET A 489 12.74 -32.51 7.61
C MET A 489 14.15 -33.02 7.81
N TYR A 490 14.94 -32.24 8.55
CA TYR A 490 16.35 -32.49 8.79
C TYR A 490 16.65 -32.65 10.28
N ASN A 491 17.58 -33.52 10.63
CA ASN A 491 18.15 -33.56 11.97
C ASN A 491 19.24 -32.49 12.16
N GLU A 492 19.82 -32.40 13.36
CA GLU A 492 20.86 -31.43 13.69
C GLU A 492 22.11 -31.52 12.79
N ALA A 493 22.42 -32.73 12.30
CA ALA A 493 23.54 -32.99 11.40
C ALA A 493 23.28 -32.61 9.94
N ASN A 494 22.13 -31.99 9.61
CA ASN A 494 21.65 -31.72 8.25
C ASN A 494 21.36 -32.97 7.41
N GLU A 495 21.09 -34.12 8.03
CA GLU A 495 20.65 -35.31 7.32
C GLU A 495 19.14 -35.27 7.13
N ALA A 496 18.67 -35.57 5.92
CA ALA A 496 17.24 -35.63 5.63
C ALA A 496 16.65 -36.90 6.25
N ILE A 497 15.66 -36.76 7.11
CA ILE A 497 15.02 -37.88 7.82
C ILE A 497 13.55 -38.11 7.41
N TRP A 498 12.94 -37.12 6.74
CA TRP A 498 11.63 -37.23 6.13
C TRP A 498 11.51 -36.25 4.95
N ALA A 499 10.73 -36.61 3.93
CA ALA A 499 10.41 -35.72 2.81
C ALA A 499 9.00 -35.99 2.27
N THR A 500 8.38 -34.98 1.65
CA THR A 500 7.12 -35.16 0.89
C THR A 500 7.31 -36.04 -0.35
N ASN A 501 8.54 -36.18 -0.84
CA ASN A 501 8.93 -36.93 -2.05
C ASN A 501 8.24 -36.41 -3.32
N THR A 502 8.19 -35.09 -3.45
CA THR A 502 7.49 -34.39 -4.53
C THR A 502 8.40 -33.58 -5.44
N ALA A 503 9.72 -33.77 -5.34
CA ALA A 503 10.67 -33.08 -6.18
C ALA A 503 10.35 -33.25 -7.68
N GLY A 504 10.21 -32.13 -8.41
CA GLY A 504 9.94 -32.09 -9.85
C GLY A 504 8.49 -32.36 -10.26
N ARG A 505 7.52 -32.32 -9.33
CA ARG A 505 6.08 -32.49 -9.62
C ARG A 505 5.31 -31.19 -9.78
#